data_AF-A0A9E4L0X1-F1
#
_entry.id   AF-A0A9E4L0X1-F1
#
_cell.length_a   1.000
_cell.length_b   1.000
_cell.length_c   1.000
_cell.angle_alpha   90.00
_cell.angle_beta   90.00
_cell.angle_gamma   90.00
#
_symmetry.space_group_name_H-M   'P 1'
#
loop_
_entity.id
_entity.type
_entity.pdbx_description
1 polymer ?
#
loop_
_entity_poly.entity_id
_entity_poly.type
_entity_poly.pdbx_seq_one_letter_code
_entity_poly.pdbx_strand_id
1 'polypeptide(L)'
;MAEHGLSDRAQVIEAPLAPLEIYQETHKWYTLTDLRLDEPIDFLFVDGPAKILGNIIRYPAIPVLGQHLADKAFIILDDTHREQERLIVQRWLDENPEIRVVDSERCRNSGFAILLYSRLRNNS
;
A
#
# COMPACT_ATOMS: atom_id res chain seq x y z
N MET A 1 13.91 -14.23 12.51
CA MET A 1 12.71 -15.08 12.31
C MET A 1 12.75 -16.37 13.13
N ALA A 2 13.92 -16.98 13.36
CA ALA A 2 14.05 -18.15 14.25
C ALA A 2 13.93 -17.85 15.76
N GLU A 3 14.03 -16.59 16.19
CA GLU A 3 14.06 -16.27 17.64
C GLU A 3 12.68 -16.13 18.31
N HIS A 4 11.56 -16.09 17.57
CA HIS A 4 10.23 -15.81 18.15
C HIS A 4 9.11 -16.79 17.76
N GLY A 5 9.41 -17.90 17.05
CA GLY A 5 8.41 -18.94 16.76
C GLY A 5 7.19 -18.48 15.93
N LEU A 6 7.36 -17.45 15.08
CA LEU A 6 6.27 -16.82 14.30
C LEU A 6 6.11 -17.38 12.88
N SER A 7 6.91 -18.37 12.49
CA SER A 7 6.96 -18.90 11.12
C SER A 7 5.67 -19.62 10.69
N ASP A 8 4.82 -20.03 11.62
CA ASP A 8 3.50 -20.61 11.39
C ASP A 8 2.40 -19.55 11.17
N ARG A 9 2.68 -18.28 11.44
CA ARG A 9 1.69 -17.19 11.42
C ARG A 9 2.04 -16.02 10.50
N ALA A 10 3.29 -15.96 10.04
CA ALA A 10 3.77 -14.90 9.18
C ALA A 10 4.77 -15.43 8.14
N GLN A 11 4.58 -15.00 6.90
CA GLN A 11 5.54 -15.19 5.82
C GLN A 11 6.29 -13.88 5.58
N VAL A 12 7.61 -13.95 5.45
CA VAL A 12 8.42 -12.84 4.96
C VAL A 12 8.84 -13.15 3.54
N ILE A 13 8.59 -12.19 2.66
CA ILE A 13 8.97 -12.24 1.27
C ILE A 13 10.08 -11.20 1.09
N GLU A 14 11.24 -11.66 0.63
CA GLU A 14 12.30 -10.75 0.24
C GLU A 14 11.93 -10.10 -1.10
N ALA A 15 11.81 -8.78 -1.11
CA ALA A 15 11.49 -8.01 -2.31
C ALA A 15 12.55 -6.91 -2.49
N PRO A 16 13.48 -7.03 -3.45
CA PRO A 16 14.51 -6.02 -3.65
C PRO A 16 13.93 -4.75 -4.28
N LEU A 17 14.50 -3.58 -3.94
CA LEU A 17 14.12 -2.32 -4.58
C LEU A 17 14.72 -2.21 -5.98
N ALA A 18 13.86 -2.05 -6.99
CA ALA A 18 14.25 -1.83 -8.38
C ALA A 18 13.43 -0.69 -9.00
N PRO A 19 13.87 -0.15 -10.15
CA PRO A 19 13.03 0.74 -10.96
C PRO A 19 11.75 0.03 -11.40
N LEU A 20 10.62 0.72 -11.26
CA LEU A 20 9.28 0.26 -11.60
C LEU A 20 8.55 1.37 -12.36
N GLU A 21 8.10 1.07 -13.57
CA GLU A 21 7.33 1.99 -14.41
C GLU A 21 5.83 1.88 -14.11
N ILE A 22 5.20 2.98 -13.69
CA ILE A 22 3.76 3.08 -13.45
C ILE A 22 3.25 4.34 -14.16
N TYR A 23 2.28 4.21 -15.05
CA TYR A 23 1.65 5.33 -15.76
C TYR A 23 2.65 6.37 -16.35
N GLN A 24 3.77 5.89 -16.93
CA GLN A 24 4.85 6.70 -17.50
C GLN A 24 5.75 7.43 -16.46
N GLU A 25 5.61 7.12 -15.18
CA GLU A 25 6.49 7.56 -14.10
C GLU A 25 7.36 6.39 -13.59
N THR A 26 8.67 6.64 -13.42
CA THR A 26 9.59 5.68 -12.82
C THR A 26 9.63 5.84 -11.30
N HIS A 27 9.32 4.77 -10.58
CA HIS A 27 9.42 4.69 -9.11
C HIS A 27 10.50 3.69 -8.70
N LYS A 28 11.22 3.96 -7.60
CA LYS A 28 12.10 2.96 -6.98
C LYS A 28 11.31 2.19 -5.91
N TRP A 29 10.87 0.97 -6.25
CA TRP A 29 9.93 0.20 -5.42
C TRP A 29 10.28 -1.29 -5.36
N TYR A 30 9.59 -2.01 -4.49
CA TYR A 30 9.75 -3.45 -4.30
C TYR A 30 9.43 -4.24 -5.57
N THR A 31 10.32 -5.17 -5.92
CA THR A 31 10.11 -6.14 -6.99
C THR A 31 9.36 -7.34 -6.42
N LEU A 32 8.19 -7.64 -6.97
CA LEU A 32 7.29 -8.67 -6.46
C LEU A 32 7.30 -9.95 -7.32
N THR A 33 8.40 -10.23 -8.02
CA THR A 33 8.51 -11.40 -8.91
C THR A 33 8.22 -12.72 -8.20
N ASP A 34 8.54 -12.80 -6.91
CA ASP A 34 8.32 -13.99 -6.08
C ASP A 34 7.08 -13.89 -5.18
N LEU A 35 6.26 -12.83 -5.33
CA LEU A 35 5.05 -12.68 -4.55
C LEU A 35 4.02 -13.72 -5.00
N ARG A 36 3.71 -14.66 -4.10
CA ARG A 36 2.58 -15.58 -4.22
C ARG A 36 1.72 -15.41 -3.00
N LEU A 37 0.45 -15.09 -3.25
CA LEU A 37 -0.57 -14.96 -2.22
C LEU A 37 -1.58 -16.08 -2.46
N ASP A 38 -1.75 -16.93 -1.46
CA ASP A 38 -2.73 -18.02 -1.50
C ASP A 38 -4.16 -17.50 -1.29
N GLU A 39 -4.29 -16.33 -0.65
CA GLU A 39 -5.55 -15.67 -0.34
C GLU A 39 -5.51 -14.17 -0.68
N PRO A 40 -6.66 -13.54 -1.01
CA PRO A 40 -6.76 -12.10 -1.18
C PRO A 40 -6.40 -11.32 0.09
N ILE A 41 -5.96 -10.07 -0.08
CA ILE A 41 -5.56 -9.20 1.02
C ILE A 41 -6.78 -8.50 1.61
N ASP A 42 -7.14 -8.84 2.85
CA ASP A 42 -8.16 -8.10 3.62
C ASP A 42 -7.61 -6.80 4.25
N PHE A 43 -6.32 -6.79 4.59
CA PHE A 43 -5.64 -5.64 5.22
C PHE A 43 -4.26 -5.41 4.60
N LEU A 44 -4.08 -4.23 3.99
CA LEU A 44 -2.81 -3.78 3.42
C LEU A 44 -2.22 -2.66 4.27
N PHE A 45 -1.09 -2.90 4.92
CA PHE A 45 -0.32 -1.88 5.64
C PHE A 45 0.85 -1.39 4.79
N VAL A 46 1.00 -0.07 4.65
CA VAL A 46 2.04 0.57 3.83
C VAL A 46 2.88 1.52 4.70
N ASP A 47 4.07 1.05 5.08
CA ASP A 47 5.03 1.80 5.91
C ASP A 47 6.41 1.98 5.24
N GLY A 48 6.80 1.15 4.27
CA GLY A 48 8.06 1.31 3.52
C GLY A 48 7.87 1.87 2.11
N PRO A 49 8.97 2.17 1.38
CA PRO A 49 10.36 2.37 1.79
C PRO A 49 10.59 3.72 2.46
N ALA A 50 11.77 3.89 3.07
CA ALA A 50 12.15 5.15 3.70
C ALA A 50 12.12 6.32 2.70
N LYS A 51 11.54 7.45 3.15
CA LYS A 51 11.38 8.69 2.36
C LYS A 51 12.66 9.19 1.67
N ILE A 52 13.84 8.93 2.23
CA ILE A 52 15.12 9.35 1.64
C ILE A 52 15.32 8.83 0.20
N LEU A 53 14.55 7.81 -0.19
CA LEU A 53 14.63 7.18 -1.50
C LEU A 53 13.88 7.95 -2.61
N GLY A 54 13.04 8.93 -2.27
CA GLY A 54 12.36 9.76 -3.27
C GLY A 54 11.02 10.34 -2.82
N ASN A 55 10.44 11.16 -3.70
CA ASN A 55 9.08 11.69 -3.54
C ASN A 55 8.05 10.62 -3.86
N ILE A 56 6.87 10.73 -3.24
CA ILE A 56 5.74 9.80 -3.39
C ILE A 56 6.16 8.32 -3.38
N ILE A 57 7.19 7.98 -2.59
CA ILE A 57 7.82 6.66 -2.66
C ILE A 57 6.77 5.58 -2.48
N ARG A 58 5.83 5.77 -1.54
CA ARG A 58 4.74 4.84 -1.17
C ARG A 58 3.62 4.65 -2.19
N TYR A 59 3.56 5.49 -3.23
CA TYR A 59 2.52 5.47 -4.25
C TYR A 59 2.31 4.11 -4.92
N PRO A 60 3.35 3.35 -5.32
CA PRO A 60 3.18 2.10 -6.05
C PRO A 60 2.41 1.01 -5.30
N ALA A 61 2.20 1.12 -3.99
CA ALA A 61 1.49 0.09 -3.22
C ALA A 61 0.13 -0.27 -3.84
N ILE A 62 -0.70 0.70 -4.21
CA ILE A 62 -2.02 0.43 -4.81
C ILE A 62 -1.95 0.02 -6.28
N PRO A 63 -1.21 0.73 -7.18
CA PRO A 63 -1.05 0.28 -8.56
C PRO A 63 -0.54 -1.16 -8.70
N VAL A 64 0.30 -1.61 -7.76
CA VAL A 64 0.92 -2.94 -7.80
C VAL A 64 0.07 -3.99 -7.08
N LEU A 65 -0.36 -3.71 -5.84
CA LEU A 65 -1.02 -4.70 -4.98
C LEU A 65 -2.55 -4.65 -5.06
N GLY A 66 -3.13 -3.61 -5.67
CA GLY A 66 -4.59 -3.41 -5.73
C GLY A 66 -5.35 -4.60 -6.30
N GLN A 67 -4.77 -5.30 -7.28
CA GLN A 67 -5.35 -6.50 -7.88
C GLN A 67 -5.47 -7.69 -6.91
N HIS A 68 -4.67 -7.71 -5.84
CA HIS A 68 -4.67 -8.76 -4.83
C HIS A 68 -5.60 -8.46 -3.66
N LEU A 69 -6.23 -7.28 -3.61
CA LEU A 69 -7.17 -6.93 -2.56
C LEU A 69 -8.43 -7.81 -2.66
N ALA A 70 -8.95 -8.21 -1.50
CA ALA A 70 -10.29 -8.80 -1.38
C ALA A 70 -11.36 -7.81 -1.88
N ASP A 71 -12.58 -8.30 -2.16
CA ASP A 71 -13.71 -7.45 -2.59
C ASP A 71 -14.01 -6.32 -1.60
N LYS A 72 -13.60 -6.48 -0.35
CA LYS A 72 -13.60 -5.45 0.67
C LYS A 72 -12.31 -5.56 1.48
N ALA A 73 -11.48 -4.53 1.41
CA ALA A 73 -10.18 -4.51 2.10
C ALA A 73 -9.90 -3.16 2.73
N PHE A 74 -9.15 -3.17 3.83
CA PHE A 74 -8.63 -1.95 4.44
C PHE A 74 -7.19 -1.69 3.99
N ILE A 75 -6.91 -0.44 3.64
CA ILE A 75 -5.57 0.03 3.29
C ILE A 75 -5.17 1.05 4.35
N ILE A 76 -4.01 0.86 4.97
CA ILE A 76 -3.47 1.75 6.00
C ILE A 76 -2.15 2.30 5.49
N LEU A 77 -2.07 3.62 5.33
CA LEU A 77 -0.83 4.33 5.01
C LEU A 77 -0.32 5.05 6.25
N ASP A 78 0.93 4.82 6.62
CA ASP A 78 1.59 5.52 7.71
C ASP A 78 2.24 6.84 7.24
N ASP A 79 2.73 7.64 8.19
CA ASP A 79 3.44 8.90 8.00
C ASP A 79 2.65 10.02 7.28
N THR A 80 1.31 10.02 7.31
CA THR A 80 0.46 11.03 6.62
C THR A 80 0.56 12.45 7.19
N HIS A 81 1.30 12.64 8.29
CA HIS A 81 1.76 13.96 8.73
C HIS A 81 2.65 14.66 7.69
N ARG A 82 3.25 13.90 6.77
CA ARG A 82 4.08 14.40 5.66
C ARG A 82 3.26 14.70 4.41
N GLU A 83 3.71 15.68 3.64
CA GLU A 83 2.98 16.16 2.45
C GLU A 83 2.93 15.16 1.30
N GLN A 84 4.03 14.47 1.06
CA GLN A 84 4.13 13.50 -0.04
C GLN A 84 3.17 12.32 0.18
N GLU A 85 3.04 11.85 1.42
CA GLU A 85 2.11 10.79 1.82
C GLU A 85 0.65 11.23 1.68
N ARG A 86 0.33 12.50 1.93
CA ARG A 86 -1.01 13.02 1.63
C ARG A 86 -1.30 13.09 0.14
N LEU A 87 -0.31 13.48 -0.66
CA LEU A 87 -0.43 13.48 -2.12
C LEU A 87 -0.67 12.06 -2.64
N ILE A 88 -0.01 11.05 -2.05
CA ILE A 88 -0.25 9.65 -2.36
C ILE A 88 -1.71 9.26 -2.08
N VAL A 89 -2.23 9.59 -0.90
CA VAL A 89 -3.65 9.33 -0.57
C VAL A 89 -4.57 9.98 -1.61
N GLN A 90 -4.32 11.24 -1.97
CA GLN A 90 -5.13 11.93 -2.96
C GLN A 90 -5.09 11.24 -4.33
N ARG A 91 -3.89 10.89 -4.82
CA ARG A 91 -3.74 10.15 -6.08
C ARG A 91 -4.49 8.83 -6.06
N TRP A 92 -4.38 8.05 -4.98
CA TRP A 92 -5.11 6.79 -4.85
C TRP A 92 -6.62 6.99 -4.92
N LEU A 93 -7.16 8.02 -4.28
CA LEU A 93 -8.60 8.34 -4.34
C LEU A 93 -9.03 8.78 -5.74
N ASP A 94 -8.24 9.62 -6.40
CA ASP A 94 -8.56 10.14 -7.74
C ASP A 94 -8.51 9.05 -8.82
N GLU A 95 -7.55 8.14 -8.69
CA GLU A 95 -7.31 7.06 -9.66
C GLU A 95 -8.18 5.81 -9.40
N ASN A 96 -8.74 5.66 -8.19
CA ASN A 96 -9.49 4.46 -7.78
C ASN A 96 -10.83 4.84 -7.13
N PRO A 97 -11.94 4.91 -7.89
CA PRO A 97 -13.27 5.22 -7.37
C PRO A 97 -13.79 4.25 -6.29
N GLU A 98 -13.20 3.06 -6.22
CA GLU A 98 -13.50 2.01 -5.24
C GLU A 98 -12.91 2.27 -3.85
N ILE A 99 -12.01 3.26 -3.74
CA ILE A 99 -11.31 3.61 -2.51
C ILE A 99 -11.92 4.87 -1.90
N ARG A 100 -12.13 4.84 -0.58
CA ARG A 100 -12.55 6.02 0.20
C ARG A 100 -11.82 6.10 1.53
N VAL A 101 -11.63 7.31 2.04
CA VAL A 101 -11.13 7.51 3.42
C VAL A 101 -12.21 7.10 4.42
N VAL A 102 -11.80 6.34 5.43
CA VAL A 102 -12.64 5.97 6.59
C VAL A 102 -12.22 6.75 7.82
N ASP A 103 -10.92 6.88 8.03
CA ASP A 103 -10.34 7.62 9.14
C ASP A 103 -8.96 8.15 8.76
N SER A 104 -8.51 9.20 9.44
CA SER A 104 -7.15 9.69 9.32
C SER A 104 -6.79 10.51 10.54
N GLU A 105 -5.62 10.24 11.11
CA GLU A 105 -5.08 11.03 12.22
C GLU A 105 -3.78 11.70 11.79
N ARG A 106 -3.56 12.92 12.31
CA ARG A 106 -2.33 13.67 12.12
C ARG A 106 -1.88 14.27 13.43
N CYS A 107 -0.72 13.84 13.86
CA CYS A 107 0.05 14.42 14.94
C CYS A 107 1.30 15.11 14.37
N ARG A 108 2.00 15.89 15.19
CA ARG A 108 3.15 16.69 14.75
C ARG A 108 4.21 15.89 14.01
N ASN A 109 4.43 14.64 14.43
CA ASN A 109 5.53 13.78 13.98
C ASN A 109 5.07 12.39 13.52
N SER A 110 3.77 12.15 13.42
CA SER A 110 3.19 10.86 13.02
C SER A 110 1.77 11.08 12.54
N GLY A 111 1.25 10.17 11.73
CA GLY A 111 -0.13 10.22 11.27
C GLY A 111 -0.40 9.06 10.33
N PHE A 112 -1.64 8.64 10.23
CA PHE A 112 -2.04 7.56 9.32
C PHE A 112 -3.29 7.95 8.53
N ALA A 113 -3.56 7.21 7.46
CA ALA A 113 -4.86 7.21 6.81
C ALA A 113 -5.35 5.77 6.68
N ILE A 114 -6.60 5.54 7.08
CA ILE A 114 -7.32 4.29 6.88
C ILE A 114 -8.28 4.51 5.72
N LEU A 115 -8.09 3.74 4.66
CA LEU A 115 -8.91 3.73 3.47
C LEU A 115 -9.65 2.39 3.39
N LEU A 116 -10.88 2.43 2.87
CA LEU A 116 -11.64 1.25 2.52
C LEU A 116 -11.67 1.11 1.00
N TYR A 117 -11.19 -0.02 0.51
CA TYR A 117 -11.43 -0.52 -0.83
C TYR A 117 -12.73 -1.34 -0.83
N SER A 118 -13.58 -1.12 -1.82
CA SER A 118 -14.79 -1.92 -2.04
C SER A 118 -15.07 -2.08 -3.52
N ARG A 119 -14.93 -3.31 -4.02
CA ARG A 119 -15.16 -3.62 -5.42
C ARG A 119 -16.59 -3.28 -5.82
N LEU A 120 -16.73 -2.48 -6.86
CA LEU A 120 -17.99 -2.08 -7.46
C LEU A 120 -18.61 -3.33 -8.08
N ARG A 121 -19.80 -3.70 -7.60
CA ARG A 121 -20.57 -4.74 -8.26
C ARG A 121 -21.11 -4.15 -9.56
N ASN A 122 -20.59 -4.62 -10.69
CA ASN A 122 -21.24 -4.37 -11.97
C ASN A 122 -22.60 -5.10 -11.93
N ASN A 123 -23.69 -4.34 -11.75
CA ASN A 123 -25.03 -4.86 -11.98
C ASN A 123 -25.11 -5.27 -13.45
N SER A 124 -25.13 -6.59 -13.70
CA SER A 124 -25.45 -7.18 -15.00
C SER A 124 -26.95 -7.20 -15.23
#